data_AF-A0A7X9CBV5-F1
#
_entry.id   AF-A0A7X9CBV5-F1
#
_cell.length_a   1.000
_cell.length_b   1.000
_cell.length_c   1.000
_cell.angle_alpha   90.00
_cell.angle_beta   90.00
_cell.angle_gamma   90.00
#
_symmetry.space_group_name_H-M   'P 1'
#
loop_
_entity.id
_entity.type
_entity.pdbx_description
1 polymer ?
#
loop_
_entity_poly.entity_id
_entity_poly.type
_entity_poly.pdbx_seq_one_letter_code
_entity_poly.pdbx_strand_id
1 'polypeptide(L)' 'MGHARTLSISLAGLEGTLVEVEADVSPGLPAFSLVGLPDSSTLQARERVRAA' A
#
# COMPACT_ATOMS: atom_id res chain seq x y z
N MET A 1 11.36 3.49 -13.67
CA MET A 1 11.57 2.42 -12.69
C MET A 1 11.91 3.11 -11.39
N GLY A 2 10.92 3.34 -10.55
CA GLY A 2 11.08 3.99 -9.26
C GLY A 2 10.63 3.02 -8.19
N HIS A 3 11.55 2.61 -7.31
CA HIS A 3 11.25 1.78 -6.17
C HIS A 3 11.30 2.62 -4.91
N ALA A 4 10.27 2.54 -4.07
CA ALA A 4 10.22 3.17 -2.76
C ALA A 4 9.91 2.11 -1.70
N ARG A 5 10.47 2.30 -0.51
CA ARG A 5 10.28 1.41 0.64
C ARG A 5 10.05 2.26 1.88
N THR A 6 9.14 1.83 2.73
CA THR A 6 8.91 2.45 4.05
C THR A 6 8.51 1.41 5.07
N LEU A 7 8.76 1.69 6.34
CA LEU A 7 8.21 0.90 7.44
C LEU A 7 6.81 1.40 7.79
N SER A 8 5.96 0.49 8.24
CA SER A 8 4.61 0.75 8.75
C SER A 8 4.23 -0.29 9.80
N ILE A 9 3.08 -0.10 10.46
CA ILE A 9 2.49 -1.06 11.39
C ILE A 9 1.16 -1.55 10.81
N SER A 10 1.01 -2.87 10.69
CA SER A 10 -0.29 -3.50 10.42
C SER A 10 -0.96 -3.90 11.73
N LEU A 11 -2.29 -3.76 11.81
CA LEU A 11 -3.05 -4.06 13.01
C LEU A 11 -3.89 -5.33 12.83
N ALA A 12 -3.76 -6.26 13.77
CA ALA A 12 -4.62 -7.43 13.92
C ALA A 12 -5.33 -7.34 15.28
N GLY A 13 -6.52 -6.72 15.29
CA GLY A 13 -7.20 -6.38 16.55
C GLY A 13 -6.42 -5.31 17.32
N LEU A 14 -5.88 -5.67 18.49
CA LEU A 14 -5.05 -4.78 19.33
C LEU A 14 -3.54 -5.02 19.16
N GLU A 15 -3.15 -6.00 18.35
CA GLU A 15 -1.75 -6.34 18.11
C GLU A 15 -1.24 -5.60 16.87
N GLY A 16 -0.03 -5.03 17.00
CA GLY A 16 0.66 -4.35 15.91
C GLY A 16 1.86 -5.16 15.42
N THR A 17 1.96 -5.35 14.12
CA THR A 17 3.08 -6.04 13.47
C THR A 17 3.83 -5.05 12.59
N LEU A 18 5.15 -4.96 12.76
CA LEU A 18 6.02 -4.18 11.88
C LEU A 18 6.00 -4.80 10.48
N VAL A 19 5.71 -3.98 9.48
CA VAL A 19 5.69 -4.38 8.07
C VAL A 19 6.50 -3.41 7.23
N GLU A 20 7.14 -3.93 6.19
CA GLU A 20 7.75 -3.11 5.14
C GLU A 20 6.74 -2.97 4.00
N VAL A 21 6.53 -1.75 3.55
CA VAL A 21 5.69 -1.43 2.40
C VAL A 21 6.60 -1.04 1.25
N GLU A 22 6.39 -1.71 0.12
CA GLU A 22 7.11 -1.45 -1.11
C GLU A 22 6.16 -0.86 -2.16
N ALA A 23 6.69 0.08 -2.95
CA ALA A 23 6.00 0.61 -4.11
C ALA A 23 6.94 0.59 -5.31
N ASP A 24 6.40 0.19 -6.45
CA ASP A 24 7.07 0.31 -7.75
C ASP A 24 6.24 1.16 -8.69
N VAL A 25 6.93 1.95 -9.53
CA VAL A 25 6.34 2.75 -10.59
C VAL A 25 7.01 2.42 -11.91
N SER A 26 6.18 1.95 -12.85
CA SER A 26 6.56 1.59 -14.20
C SER A 26 5.77 2.41 -15.25
N PRO A 27 6.34 2.66 -16.44
CA PRO A 27 5.63 3.34 -17.53
C PRO A 27 4.49 2.48 -18.09
N GLY A 28 3.39 3.10 -18.53
CA GLY A 28 2.28 2.38 -19.15
C GLY A 28 0.94 3.09 -18.95
N LEU A 29 -0.15 2.34 -19.11
CA LEU A 29 -1.50 2.84 -18.80
C LEU A 29 -1.66 3.07 -17.29
N PRO A 30 -2.42 4.09 -16.87
CA PRO A 30 -2.68 4.33 -15.45
C PRO A 30 -3.36 3.14 -14.79
N ALA A 31 -2.65 2.50 -13.86
CA ALA A 31 -3.15 1.40 -13.05
C ALA A 31 -2.62 1.52 -11.64
N PHE A 32 -3.39 1.02 -10.67
CA PHE A 32 -2.95 0.91 -9.28
C PHE A 32 -3.33 -0.50 -8.80
N SER A 33 -2.32 -1.25 -8.36
CA SER A 33 -2.49 -2.58 -7.77
C SER A 33 -2.05 -2.54 -6.32
N LEU A 34 -2.85 -3.16 -5.45
CA LEU A 34 -2.52 -3.36 -4.04
C LEU A 34 -2.52 -4.87 -3.78
N VAL A 35 -1.40 -5.39 -3.29
CA VAL A 35 -1.15 -6.81 -3.05
C VAL A 35 -0.69 -7.04 -1.60
N GLY A 36 -0.49 -8.30 -1.20
CA GLY A 36 -0.03 -8.62 0.15
C GLY A 36 -1.14 -8.77 1.20
N LEU A 37 -2.32 -9.27 0.78
CA LEU A 37 -3.51 -9.47 1.62
C LEU A 37 -4.06 -8.17 2.23
N PRO A 38 -4.46 -7.19 1.39
CA PRO A 38 -5.01 -5.94 1.87
C PRO A 38 -6.35 -6.15 2.59
N ASP A 39 -6.59 -5.32 3.60
CA ASP A 39 -7.86 -5.21 4.32
C ASP A 39 -8.74 -4.06 3.76
N SER A 40 -9.91 -3.84 4.36
CA SER A 40 -10.82 -2.77 3.94
C SER A 40 -10.23 -1.36 4.12
N SER A 41 -9.44 -1.13 5.16
CA SER A 41 -8.81 0.16 5.47
C SER A 41 -7.80 0.54 4.39
N THR A 42 -6.94 -0.40 4.01
CA THR A 42 -5.92 -0.23 2.96
C THR A 42 -6.55 -0.05 1.58
N LEU A 43 -7.66 -0.75 1.29
CA LEU A 43 -8.43 -0.53 0.05
C LEU A 43 -9.04 0.89 -0.02
N GLN A 44 -9.51 1.46 1.10
CA GLN A 44 -9.98 2.86 1.12
C GLN A 44 -8.83 3.85 0.97
N ALA A 45 -7.65 3.54 1.53
CA ALA A 45 -6.46 4.37 1.38
C ALA A 45 -6.04 4.52 -0.09
N ARG A 46 -6.20 3.45 -0.90
CA ARG A 46 -5.97 3.48 -2.34
C ARG A 46 -6.72 4.61 -3.04
N GLU A 47 -8.01 4.80 -2.74
CA GLU A 47 -8.79 5.85 -3.39
C GLU A 47 -8.33 7.26 -3.00
N ARG A 48 -7.86 7.44 -1.75
CA ARG A 48 -7.25 8.71 -1.33
C ARG A 48 -5.96 9.00 -2.08
N VAL A 49 -5.13 7.99 -2.31
CA VAL A 49 -3.89 8.13 -3.10
C VAL A 49 -4.22 8.50 -4.54
N ARG A 50 -5.26 7.91 -5.14
CA ARG A 50 -5.69 8.25 -6.50
C ARG A 50 -6.24 9.68 -6.62
N ALA A 51 -6.84 10.20 -5.55
CA ALA A 51 -7.44 11.54 -5.54
C ALA A 51 -6.44 12.68 -5.25
N ALA A 52 -5.28 12.38 -4.67
CA ALA A 52 -4.21 13.33 -4.38
C ALA A 52 -3.36 13.62 -5.64
#